data_AF-A0A415EKD2-F1
#
_entry.id   AF-A0A415EKD2-F1
#
_cell.length_a   1.000
_cell.length_b   1.000
_cell.length_c   1.000
_cell.angle_alpha   90.00
_cell.angle_beta   90.00
_cell.angle_gamma   90.00
#
_symmetry.space_group_name_H-M   'P 1'
#
loop_
_entity.id
_entity.type
_entity.pdbx_description
1 polymer ?
#
loop_
_entity_poly.entity_id
_entity_poly.type
_entity_poly.pdbx_seq_one_letter_code
_entity_poly.pdbx_strand_id
1 'polypeptide(L)'
;MKVSKERMKGIQSFFYAYKVAKDINEHRLSDSNKEFNELQTIYQIGYFSISHGKESKTQRRRLIFELYCLKGLLKKDICEEVGLASDTVRSELVAAINQFCDAIGIEE
;
A
#
# COMPACT_ATOMS: atom_id res chain seq x y z
N MET A 1 -16.74 -7.44 2.43
CA MET A 1 -15.71 -7.65 1.40
C MET A 1 -14.46 -8.23 2.05
N LYS A 2 -13.82 -9.23 1.45
CA LYS A 2 -12.49 -9.74 1.84
C LYS A 2 -11.55 -9.52 0.65
N VAL A 3 -10.24 -9.46 0.87
CA VAL A 3 -9.26 -9.48 -0.22
C VAL A 3 -9.06 -10.93 -0.66
N SER A 4 -8.99 -11.20 -1.97
CA SER A 4 -8.67 -12.55 -2.49
C SER A 4 -7.23 -12.96 -2.12
N LYS A 5 -6.93 -14.26 -2.16
CA LYS A 5 -5.57 -14.74 -1.82
C LYS A 5 -4.56 -14.29 -2.87
N GLU A 6 -5.01 -14.23 -4.11
CA GLU A 6 -4.29 -13.85 -5.32
C GLU A 6 -3.89 -12.37 -5.23
N ARG A 7 -4.85 -11.49 -4.89
CA ARG A 7 -4.59 -10.08 -4.60
C ARG A 7 -3.59 -9.89 -3.47
N MET A 8 -3.74 -10.65 -2.37
CA MET A 8 -2.79 -10.57 -1.26
C MET A 8 -1.37 -10.99 -1.68
N LYS A 9 -1.22 -12.07 -2.47
CA LYS A 9 0.07 -12.50 -3.01
C LYS A 9 0.67 -11.45 -3.95
N GLY A 10 -0.17 -10.85 -4.81
CA GLY A 10 0.24 -9.78 -5.72
C GLY A 10 0.77 -8.56 -4.98
N ILE A 11 0.05 -8.08 -3.96
CA ILE A 11 0.50 -6.98 -3.08
C ILE A 11 1.79 -7.35 -2.37
N GLN A 12 1.89 -8.53 -1.77
CA GLN A 12 3.11 -8.94 -1.07
C GLN A 12 4.32 -8.95 -2.00
N SER A 13 4.15 -9.49 -3.21
CA SER A 13 5.20 -9.54 -4.23
C SER A 13 5.61 -8.15 -4.70
N PHE A 14 4.62 -7.28 -4.97
CA PHE A 14 4.84 -5.89 -5.36
C PHE A 14 5.62 -5.12 -4.29
N PHE A 15 5.16 -5.14 -3.03
CA PHE A 15 5.81 -4.37 -1.97
C PHE A 15 7.17 -4.95 -1.55
N TYR A 16 7.40 -6.25 -1.75
CA TYR A 16 8.74 -6.82 -1.61
C TYR A 16 9.69 -6.24 -2.67
N ALA A 17 9.31 -6.32 -3.94
CA ALA A 17 10.12 -5.78 -5.05
C ALA A 17 10.35 -4.27 -4.90
N TYR A 18 9.30 -3.52 -4.55
CA TYR A 18 9.37 -2.07 -4.33
C TYR A 18 10.35 -1.69 -3.21
N LYS A 19 10.33 -2.39 -2.07
CA LYS A 19 11.26 -2.12 -0.96
C LYS A 19 12.70 -2.41 -1.36
N VAL A 20 12.95 -3.55 -2.01
CA VAL A 20 14.29 -3.91 -2.50
C VAL A 20 14.81 -2.87 -3.49
N ALA A 21 13.98 -2.47 -4.47
CA ALA A 21 14.37 -1.46 -5.46
C ALA A 21 14.63 -0.09 -4.82
N LYS A 22 13.80 0.29 -3.82
CA LYS A 22 13.96 1.54 -3.06
C LYS A 22 15.27 1.54 -2.27
N ASP A 23 15.57 0.49 -1.52
CA ASP A 23 16.80 0.38 -0.72
C ASP A 23 18.05 0.45 -1.64
N ILE A 24 18.02 -0.25 -2.79
CA ILE A 24 19.10 -0.19 -3.79
C ILE A 24 19.27 1.24 -4.31
N ASN A 25 18.18 1.95 -4.59
CA ASN A 25 18.21 3.32 -5.10
C ASN A 25 18.73 4.33 -4.05
N GLU A 26 18.38 4.15 -2.77
CA GLU A 26 18.87 5.01 -1.68
C GLU A 26 20.38 4.81 -1.39
N HIS A 27 20.93 3.63 -1.68
CA HIS A 27 22.32 3.29 -1.40
C HIS A 27 23.26 3.31 -2.62
N ARG A 28 22.76 3.55 -3.84
CA ARG A 28 23.59 3.71 -5.05
C ARG A 28 23.62 5.17 -5.51
N LEU A 29 24.82 5.75 -5.59
CA LEU A 29 25.09 7.10 -6.11
C LEU A 29 24.97 7.22 -7.65
N SER A 30 24.41 6.23 -8.36
CA SER A 30 24.36 6.25 -9.83
C SER A 30 22.98 6.63 -10.35
N ASP A 31 22.96 7.61 -11.24
CA ASP A 31 21.79 8.21 -11.86
C ASP A 31 20.78 7.19 -12.42
N SER A 32 19.53 7.34 -11.98
CA SER A 32 18.30 6.75 -12.54
C SER A 32 18.23 5.21 -12.53
N ASN A 33 17.80 4.63 -11.40
CA ASN A 33 17.32 3.25 -11.39
C ASN A 33 15.94 3.17 -12.08
N LYS A 34 15.95 2.81 -13.37
CA LYS A 34 14.74 2.66 -14.19
C LYS A 34 13.69 1.73 -13.56
N GLU A 35 14.14 0.62 -12.97
CA GLU A 35 13.25 -0.34 -12.30
C GLU A 35 12.55 0.30 -11.09
N PHE A 36 13.29 1.05 -10.28
CA PHE A 36 12.69 1.79 -9.16
C PHE A 36 11.69 2.84 -9.66
N ASN A 37 12.00 3.59 -10.72
CA ASN A 37 11.09 4.61 -11.26
C ASN A 37 9.78 3.99 -11.81
N GLU A 38 9.85 2.83 -12.44
CA GLU A 38 8.68 2.09 -12.91
C GLU A 38 7.82 1.62 -11.72
N LEU A 39 8.44 0.98 -10.72
CA LEU A 39 7.75 0.53 -9.51
C LEU A 39 7.17 1.70 -8.69
N GLN A 40 7.88 2.83 -8.63
CA GLN A 40 7.42 4.08 -8.01
C GLN A 40 6.20 4.65 -8.71
N THR A 41 6.17 4.60 -10.04
CA THR A 41 5.03 5.06 -10.83
C THR A 41 3.81 4.19 -10.57
N ILE A 42 3.97 2.85 -10.58
CA ILE A 42 2.89 1.89 -10.27
C ILE A 42 2.39 2.13 -8.83
N TYR A 43 3.30 2.30 -7.88
CA TYR A 43 2.95 2.62 -6.49
C TYR A 43 2.13 3.90 -6.41
N GLN A 44 2.54 4.98 -7.08
CA GLN A 44 1.83 6.26 -7.08
C GLN A 44 0.42 6.13 -7.66
N ILE A 45 0.27 5.43 -8.80
CA ILE A 45 -1.03 5.16 -9.41
C ILE A 45 -1.96 4.46 -8.41
N GLY A 46 -1.51 3.35 -7.83
CA GLY A 46 -2.31 2.61 -6.85
C GLY A 46 -2.57 3.39 -5.56
N TYR A 47 -1.59 4.16 -5.07
CA TYR A 47 -1.74 4.93 -3.83
C TYR A 47 -2.75 6.08 -4.00
N PHE A 48 -2.70 6.78 -5.13
CA PHE A 48 -3.63 7.87 -5.40
C PHE A 48 -5.05 7.39 -5.76
N SER A 49 -5.23 6.14 -6.22
CA SER A 49 -6.56 5.55 -6.41
C SER A 49 -7.28 5.28 -5.07
N ILE A 50 -6.53 5.06 -3.99
CA ILE A 50 -7.08 4.87 -2.65
C ILE A 50 -7.84 6.13 -2.25
N SER A 51 -9.14 5.98 -2.05
CA SER A 51 -10.06 7.09 -1.84
C SER A 51 -11.25 6.71 -0.96
N HIS A 52 -11.84 7.71 -0.34
CA HIS A 52 -13.11 7.66 0.37
C HIS A 52 -13.93 8.90 -0.04
N GLY A 53 -15.26 8.86 0.04
CA GLY A 53 -16.12 10.03 -0.23
C GLY A 53 -15.91 11.26 0.67
N LYS A 54 -14.90 11.28 1.56
CA LYS A 54 -14.47 12.44 2.35
C LYS A 54 -12.94 12.47 2.39
N GLU A 55 -12.33 13.62 2.10
CA GLU A 55 -10.86 13.73 1.98
C GLU A 55 -10.11 13.35 3.27
N SER A 56 -10.60 13.78 4.44
CA SER A 56 -10.02 13.38 5.73
C SER A 56 -10.08 11.87 5.99
N LYS A 57 -11.01 11.15 5.36
CA LYS A 57 -11.07 9.69 5.40
C LYS A 57 -10.15 9.07 4.34
N THR A 58 -10.01 9.67 3.17
CA THR A 58 -9.03 9.27 2.14
C THR A 58 -7.62 9.26 2.72
N GLN A 59 -7.19 10.36 3.34
CA GLN A 59 -5.86 10.50 3.92
C GLN A 59 -5.58 9.44 4.99
N ARG A 60 -6.55 9.21 5.87
CA ARG A 60 -6.47 8.16 6.89
C ARG A 60 -6.41 6.75 6.29
N ARG A 61 -7.22 6.46 5.26
CA ARG A 61 -7.19 5.16 4.58
C ARG A 61 -5.83 4.90 3.92
N ARG A 62 -5.29 5.91 3.26
CA ARG A 62 -3.94 5.89 2.69
C ARG A 62 -2.87 5.67 3.75
N LEU A 63 -2.96 6.36 4.90
CA LEU A 63 -2.06 6.15 6.03
C LEU A 63 -2.11 4.69 6.54
N ILE A 64 -3.31 4.15 6.78
CA ILE A 64 -3.48 2.75 7.22
C ILE A 64 -2.81 1.77 6.23
N PHE A 65 -3.00 2.00 4.93
CA PHE A 65 -2.40 1.19 3.88
C PHE A 65 -0.86 1.29 3.89
N GLU A 66 -0.30 2.49 4.00
CA GLU A 66 1.15 2.71 4.06
C GLU A 66 1.78 2.04 5.29
N LEU A 67 1.19 2.21 6.47
CA LEU A 67 1.67 1.58 7.70
C LEU A 67 1.71 0.06 7.57
N TYR A 68 0.71 -0.54 6.92
CA TYR A 68 0.66 -1.98 6.69
C TYR A 68 1.65 -2.44 5.61
N CYS A 69 1.55 -1.91 4.39
CA CYS A 69 2.30 -2.41 3.24
C CYS A 69 3.77 -1.97 3.25
N LEU A 70 4.03 -0.68 3.51
CA LEU A 70 5.36 -0.11 3.45
C LEU A 70 6.11 -0.26 4.76
N LYS A 71 5.49 0.06 5.90
CA LYS A 71 6.16 -0.07 7.20
C LYS A 71 6.08 -1.47 7.81
N GLY A 72 5.21 -2.34 7.28
CA GLY A 72 5.09 -3.72 7.77
C GLY A 72 4.52 -3.82 9.18
N LEU A 73 3.82 -2.79 9.66
CA LEU A 73 3.26 -2.78 11.01
C LEU A 73 2.14 -3.80 11.16
N LEU A 74 2.07 -4.39 12.34
CA LEU A 74 0.97 -5.28 12.69
C LEU A 74 -0.29 -4.47 12.93
N LYS A 75 -1.45 -5.11 12.72
CA LYS A 75 -2.76 -4.47 12.90
C LYS A 75 -2.91 -3.79 14.27
N LYS A 76 -2.36 -4.37 15.33
CA LYS A 76 -2.41 -3.80 16.68
C LYS A 76 -1.72 -2.44 16.72
N ASP A 77 -0.50 -2.35 16.23
CA ASP A 77 0.31 -1.12 16.23
C ASP A 77 -0.34 -0.05 15.33
N ILE A 78 -0.92 -0.46 14.20
CA ILE A 78 -1.68 0.45 13.35
C ILE A 78 -2.88 1.04 14.10
N CYS A 79 -3.62 0.23 14.86
CA CYS A 79 -4.77 0.72 15.63
C CYS A 79 -4.38 1.79 16.65
N GLU A 80 -3.23 1.59 17.30
CA GLU A 80 -2.66 2.55 18.26
C GLU A 80 -2.23 3.84 17.54
N GLU A 81 -1.50 3.72 16.43
CA GLU A 81 -1.00 4.85 15.63
C GLU A 81 -2.14 5.74 15.07
N VAL A 82 -3.20 5.12 14.55
CA VAL A 82 -4.32 5.87 13.94
C VAL A 82 -5.46 6.17 14.90
N GLY A 83 -5.42 5.63 16.13
CA GLY A 83 -6.46 5.80 17.15
C GLY A 83 -7.82 5.23 16.76
N LEU A 84 -7.86 4.07 16.09
CA LEU A 84 -9.10 3.42 15.62
C LEU A 84 -9.27 2.01 16.16
N ALA A 85 -10.53 1.60 16.27
CA ALA A 85 -10.87 0.21 16.60
C ALA A 85 -10.39 -0.76 15.52
N SER A 86 -10.04 -1.99 15.94
CA SER A 86 -9.49 -3.01 15.04
C SER A 86 -10.37 -3.34 13.85
N ASP A 87 -11.69 -3.35 14.01
CA ASP A 87 -12.60 -3.67 12.90
C ASP A 87 -12.67 -2.55 11.87
N THR A 88 -12.60 -1.30 12.33
CA THR A 88 -12.48 -0.12 11.47
C THR A 88 -11.19 -0.18 10.67
N VAL A 89 -10.04 -0.40 11.33
CA VAL A 89 -8.74 -0.52 10.64
C VAL A 89 -8.78 -1.65 9.61
N ARG A 90 -9.34 -2.81 9.97
CA ARG A 90 -9.50 -3.93 9.04
C ARG A 90 -10.34 -3.55 7.83
N SER A 91 -11.50 -2.91 8.03
CA SER A 91 -12.40 -2.53 6.94
C SER A 91 -11.74 -1.51 6.01
N GLU A 92 -11.08 -0.50 6.56
CA GLU A 92 -10.35 0.52 5.79
C GLU A 92 -9.19 -0.10 5.01
N LEU A 93 -8.42 -1.01 5.62
CA LEU A 93 -7.31 -1.70 4.97
C LEU A 93 -7.77 -2.57 3.81
N VAL A 94 -8.85 -3.35 3.99
CA VAL A 94 -9.41 -4.19 2.91
C VAL A 94 -9.88 -3.32 1.74
N ALA A 95 -10.55 -2.20 2.01
CA ALA A 95 -10.99 -1.28 0.97
C ALA A 95 -9.79 -0.66 0.23
N ALA A 96 -8.76 -0.24 0.97
CA ALA A 96 -7.54 0.33 0.40
C ALA A 96 -6.81 -0.67 -0.51
N ILE A 97 -6.63 -1.90 -0.04
CA ILE A 97 -6.01 -2.97 -0.81
C ILE A 97 -6.75 -3.24 -2.12
N ASN A 98 -8.08 -3.35 -2.07
CA ASN A 98 -8.86 -3.61 -3.27
C ASN A 98 -8.75 -2.45 -4.27
N GLN A 99 -8.90 -1.20 -3.81
CA GLN A 99 -8.74 -0.02 -4.68
C GLN A 99 -7.33 0.08 -5.29
N PHE A 100 -6.30 -0.28 -4.53
CA PHE A 100 -4.94 -0.34 -5.01
C PHE A 100 -4.79 -1.41 -6.11
N CYS A 101 -5.19 -2.65 -5.82
CA CYS A 101 -5.14 -3.77 -6.78
C CYS A 101 -5.90 -3.46 -8.07
N ASP A 102 -7.12 -2.92 -7.96
CA ASP A 102 -7.95 -2.57 -9.12
C ASP A 102 -7.23 -1.54 -10.00
N ALA A 103 -6.57 -0.55 -9.40
CA ALA A 103 -5.89 0.52 -10.13
C ALA A 103 -4.60 0.07 -10.83
N ILE A 104 -3.92 -0.96 -10.31
CA ILE A 104 -2.67 -1.48 -10.91
C ILE A 104 -2.86 -2.81 -11.66
N GLY A 105 -4.11 -3.28 -11.79
CA GLY A 105 -4.44 -4.48 -12.56
C GLY A 105 -4.08 -5.81 -11.89
N ILE A 106 -4.08 -5.88 -10.55
CA ILE A 106 -3.96 -7.17 -9.84
C ILE A 106 -5.35 -7.79 -9.70
N GLU A 107 -5.60 -8.82 -10.52
CA GLU A 107 -6.89 -9.51 -10.59
C GLU A 107 -7.08 -10.55 -9.47
N GLU A 108 -8.33 -11.04 -9.34
CA GLU A 108 -8.74 -12.03 -8.34
C GLU A 108 -8.32 -13.47 -8.65
#